data_AF-A0A1V2ZEH9-F1
#
_entry.id   AF-A0A1V2ZEH9-F1
#
_cell.length_a   1.000
_cell.length_b   1.000
_cell.length_c   1.000
_cell.angle_alpha   90.00
_cell.angle_beta   90.00
_cell.angle_gamma   90.00
#
_symmetry.space_group_name_H-M   'P 1'
#
loop_
_entity.id
_entity.type
_entity.pdbx_description
1 polymer ?
#
loop_
_entity_poly.entity_id
_entity_poly.type
_entity_poly.pdbx_seq_one_letter_code
_entity_poly.pdbx_strand_id
1 'polypeptide(L)'
;MIDQLLRLLARLLPPLARERYLEEWRADAAGAAEAGLPRRDVVLGALVLSATLDRALPAHSGEPRFLRPRRLARRGLGLLTATAVVLIGYYLTAGGIVPENAPEGVVAATRAVRWLVVALALLAGVIGVAHLIGAARSAETRTARASLLLAVVGPLTVVLGTLLPGAPWWLTLLGFVIVLAGLATGLAVIGGTRPVALEHRVATRRQRLPVALAGAALMLAVTVLGTIDLLVWNPLAKVPGTELSTIYALMAERDGFSLQPTLVLTVIWVVFWTVPTLLVAAMGVHRSSGALTPRRLAIVILSMVGAAIFCRFFTGFGIGMSIADTFSTSGGDGSVVSAALSIVGQLSFAAAAILLGWAPRVVVRPAESAVAA
;
A
#
# COMPACT_ATOMS: atom_id res chain seq x y z
N MET A 1 22.39 3.70 -41.06
CA MET A 1 21.07 3.12 -40.70
C MET A 1 21.20 1.95 -39.71
N ILE A 2 21.96 0.89 -40.02
CA ILE A 2 22.09 -0.31 -39.13
C ILE A 2 22.60 0.03 -37.72
N ASP A 3 23.65 0.85 -37.57
CA ASP A 3 24.15 1.26 -36.24
C ASP A 3 23.09 1.99 -35.39
N GLN A 4 22.24 2.81 -36.01
CA GLN A 4 21.15 3.50 -35.30
C GLN A 4 20.09 2.51 -34.78
N LEU A 5 19.76 1.48 -35.57
CA LEU A 5 18.84 0.42 -35.16
C LEU A 5 19.42 -0.38 -34.00
N LEU A 6 20.70 -0.77 -34.06
CA LEU A 6 21.38 -1.48 -32.97
C LEU A 6 21.43 -0.64 -31.68
N ARG A 7 21.71 0.66 -31.76
CA ARG A 7 21.62 1.58 -30.60
C ARG A 7 20.22 1.63 -30.00
N LEU A 8 19.18 1.62 -30.84
CA LEU A 8 17.80 1.65 -30.39
C LEU A 8 17.41 0.34 -29.69
N LEU A 9 17.81 -0.81 -30.25
CA LEU A 9 17.63 -2.12 -29.62
C LEU A 9 18.40 -2.24 -28.30
N ALA A 10 19.62 -1.71 -28.24
CA ALA A 10 20.42 -1.73 -27.01
C ALA A 10 19.77 -0.95 -25.86
N ARG A 11 18.93 0.05 -26.15
CA ARG A 11 18.14 0.75 -25.11
C ARG A 11 17.13 -0.16 -24.43
N LEU A 12 16.67 -1.23 -25.09
CA LEU A 12 15.76 -2.23 -24.53
C LEU A 12 16.46 -3.22 -23.59
N LEU A 13 17.80 -3.26 -23.62
CA LEU A 13 18.62 -4.12 -22.76
C LEU A 13 18.82 -3.52 -21.36
N PRO A 14 19.10 -4.37 -20.35
CA PRO A 14 19.53 -3.93 -19.02
C PRO A 14 20.78 -3.04 -19.08
N PRO A 15 20.89 -2.00 -18.24
CA PRO A 15 21.99 -1.03 -18.29
C PRO A 15 23.38 -1.67 -18.25
N LEU A 16 23.56 -2.71 -17.42
CA LEU A 16 24.84 -3.41 -17.24
C LEU A 16 25.27 -4.25 -18.45
N ALA A 17 24.32 -4.61 -19.31
CA ALA A 17 24.58 -5.44 -20.48
C ALA A 17 24.56 -4.63 -21.79
N ARG A 18 24.07 -3.39 -21.75
CA ARG A 18 23.79 -2.56 -22.91
C ARG A 18 25.02 -2.31 -23.77
N GLU A 19 26.11 -1.86 -23.16
CA GLU A 19 27.33 -1.48 -23.88
C GLU A 19 28.00 -2.70 -24.49
N ARG A 20 28.17 -3.76 -23.68
CA ARG A 20 28.70 -5.04 -24.14
C ARG A 20 27.95 -5.61 -25.34
N TYR A 21 26.62 -5.75 -25.28
CA TYR A 21 25.86 -6.29 -26.41
C TYR A 21 25.84 -5.36 -27.61
N LEU A 22 25.86 -4.04 -27.40
CA LEU A 22 25.97 -3.09 -28.51
C LEU A 22 27.31 -3.23 -29.24
N GLU A 23 28.40 -3.45 -28.50
CA GLU A 23 29.73 -3.72 -29.06
C GLU A 23 29.75 -5.06 -29.81
N GLU A 24 29.23 -6.14 -29.20
CA GLU A 24 29.11 -7.46 -29.84
C GLU A 24 28.32 -7.35 -31.15
N TRP A 25 27.12 -6.73 -31.15
CA TRP A 25 26.32 -6.58 -32.37
C TRP A 25 26.97 -5.71 -33.45
N ARG A 26 27.80 -4.73 -33.05
CA ARG A 26 28.57 -3.91 -34.00
C ARG A 26 29.68 -4.71 -34.65
N ALA A 27 30.37 -5.53 -33.86
CA ALA A 27 31.39 -6.45 -34.37
C ALA A 27 30.75 -7.45 -35.35
N ASP A 28 29.61 -8.05 -34.97
CA ASP A 28 28.86 -8.97 -35.84
C ASP A 28 28.40 -8.30 -37.14
N ALA A 29 27.89 -7.06 -37.06
CA ALA A 29 27.46 -6.32 -38.25
C ALA A 29 28.63 -5.93 -39.17
N ALA A 30 29.82 -5.73 -38.61
CA ALA A 30 31.04 -5.47 -39.37
C ALA A 30 31.53 -6.74 -40.09
N GLY A 31 31.58 -7.87 -39.38
CA GLY A 31 32.01 -9.18 -39.91
C GLY A 31 30.97 -9.92 -40.76
N ALA A 32 29.73 -9.45 -40.81
CA ALA A 32 28.63 -10.14 -41.51
C ALA A 32 28.95 -10.48 -42.98
N ALA A 33 29.63 -9.57 -43.70
CA ALA A 33 29.96 -9.78 -45.11
C ALA A 33 30.97 -10.91 -45.33
N GLU A 34 31.96 -11.03 -44.43
CA GLU A 34 32.98 -12.10 -44.46
C GLU A 34 32.37 -13.46 -44.11
N ALA A 35 31.33 -13.47 -43.27
CA ALA A 35 30.56 -14.66 -42.93
C ALA A 35 29.49 -15.04 -43.98
N GLY A 36 29.35 -14.28 -45.08
CA GLY A 36 28.30 -14.49 -46.08
C GLY A 36 26.88 -14.20 -45.58
N LEU A 37 26.74 -13.45 -44.48
CA LEU A 37 25.46 -13.12 -43.85
C LEU A 37 25.01 -11.70 -44.23
N PRO A 38 23.72 -11.49 -44.51
CA PRO A 38 23.19 -10.14 -44.69
C PRO A 38 23.11 -9.41 -43.35
N ARG A 39 23.58 -8.16 -43.29
CA ARG A 39 23.58 -7.35 -42.05
C ARG A 39 22.20 -7.18 -41.39
N ARG A 40 21.10 -7.33 -42.15
CA ARG A 40 19.73 -7.33 -41.61
C ARG A 40 19.47 -8.49 -40.64
N ASP A 41 20.15 -9.62 -40.81
CA ASP A 41 19.98 -10.80 -39.97
C ASP A 41 20.61 -10.57 -38.60
N VAL A 42 21.72 -9.80 -38.52
CA VAL A 42 22.31 -9.34 -37.25
C VAL A 42 21.32 -8.45 -36.48
N VAL A 43 20.64 -7.53 -37.16
CA VAL A 43 19.62 -6.66 -36.52
C VAL A 43 18.43 -7.49 -36.02
N LEU A 44 17.99 -8.48 -36.79
CA LEU A 44 16.90 -9.37 -36.40
C LEU A 44 17.31 -10.26 -35.21
N GLY A 45 18.55 -10.77 -35.21
CA GLY A 45 19.14 -11.47 -34.07
C GLY A 45 19.19 -10.59 -32.81
N ALA A 46 19.62 -9.34 -32.94
CA ALA A 46 19.63 -8.37 -31.84
C ALA A 46 18.22 -8.07 -31.30
N LEU A 47 17.20 -8.01 -32.18
CA LEU A 47 15.80 -7.83 -31.78
C LEU A 47 15.28 -9.04 -31.00
N VAL A 48 15.49 -10.25 -31.52
CA VAL A 48 15.08 -11.50 -30.86
C VAL A 48 15.77 -11.62 -29.51
N LEU A 49 17.10 -11.40 -29.45
CA LEU A 49 17.86 -11.42 -28.20
C LEU A 49 17.32 -10.38 -27.21
N SER A 50 17.01 -9.16 -27.64
CA SER A 50 16.44 -8.12 -26.77
C SER A 50 15.11 -8.53 -26.13
N ALA A 51 14.32 -9.36 -26.83
CA ALA A 51 13.06 -9.90 -26.36
C ALA A 51 13.23 -11.15 -25.48
N THR A 52 14.22 -12.01 -25.76
CA THR A 52 14.43 -13.30 -25.08
C THR A 52 15.50 -13.27 -23.98
N LEU A 53 16.25 -12.17 -23.86
CA LEU A 53 17.34 -12.02 -22.89
C LEU A 53 16.88 -12.38 -21.47
N ASP A 54 17.63 -13.25 -20.79
CA ASP A 54 17.38 -13.52 -19.38
C ASP A 54 17.79 -12.30 -18.52
N ARG A 55 16.84 -11.39 -18.33
CA ARG A 55 16.98 -10.20 -17.48
C ARG A 55 17.15 -10.57 -15.99
N ALA A 56 16.97 -11.83 -15.61
CA ALA A 56 17.22 -12.34 -14.25
C ALA A 56 18.69 -12.68 -14.01
N LEU A 57 19.51 -12.81 -15.07
CA LEU A 57 20.91 -13.16 -14.90
C LEU A 57 21.61 -12.10 -14.03
N PRO A 58 22.41 -12.52 -13.03
CA PRO A 58 23.16 -11.58 -12.19
C PRO A 58 24.04 -10.63 -12.99
N ALA A 59 24.63 -11.10 -14.09
CA ALA A 59 25.44 -10.28 -15.00
C ALA A 59 24.65 -9.12 -15.64
N HIS A 60 23.32 -9.22 -15.75
CA HIS A 60 22.48 -8.21 -16.39
C HIS A 60 21.72 -7.36 -15.36
N SER A 61 21.36 -7.96 -14.23
CA SER A 61 20.57 -7.31 -13.17
C SER A 61 21.41 -6.64 -12.09
N GLY A 62 22.68 -7.05 -11.93
CA GLY A 62 23.56 -6.63 -10.84
C GLY A 62 23.13 -7.19 -9.48
N GLU A 63 22.19 -8.14 -9.46
CA GLU A 63 21.61 -8.70 -8.25
C GLU A 63 21.73 -10.24 -8.27
N PRO A 64 22.00 -10.88 -7.13
CA PRO A 64 21.88 -12.31 -7.00
C PRO A 64 20.48 -12.83 -7.36
N ARG A 65 20.38 -13.99 -8.02
CA ARG A 65 19.12 -14.58 -8.49
C ARG A 65 18.04 -14.68 -7.40
N PHE A 66 18.43 -14.94 -6.16
CA PHE A 66 17.52 -15.07 -5.01
C PHE A 66 16.88 -13.73 -4.55
N LEU A 67 17.39 -12.56 -4.94
CA LEU A 67 16.80 -11.27 -4.55
C LEU A 67 15.57 -10.88 -5.38
N ARG A 68 15.51 -11.32 -6.63
CA ARG A 68 14.38 -11.05 -7.53
C ARG A 68 13.04 -11.60 -6.99
N PRO A 69 12.91 -12.89 -6.62
CA PRO A 69 11.67 -13.42 -6.06
C PRO A 69 11.26 -12.69 -4.78
N ARG A 70 12.22 -12.36 -3.89
CA ARG A 70 11.94 -11.59 -2.66
C ARG A 70 11.39 -10.20 -2.95
N ARG A 71 11.97 -9.48 -3.92
CA ARG A 71 11.47 -8.14 -4.31
C ARG A 71 10.08 -8.21 -4.92
N LEU A 72 9.86 -9.15 -5.84
CA LEU A 72 8.55 -9.34 -6.47
C LEU A 72 7.50 -9.73 -5.42
N ALA A 73 7.83 -10.66 -4.52
CA ALA A 73 6.98 -11.08 -3.42
C ALA A 73 6.58 -9.89 -2.53
N ARG A 74 7.55 -9.07 -2.11
CA ARG A 74 7.28 -7.86 -1.30
C ARG A 74 6.38 -6.85 -1.99
N ARG A 75 6.59 -6.59 -3.28
CA ARG A 75 5.74 -5.67 -4.06
C ARG A 75 4.34 -6.24 -4.20
N GLY A 76 4.23 -7.53 -4.51
CA GLY A 76 2.96 -8.24 -4.59
C GLY A 76 2.18 -8.16 -3.28
N LEU A 77 2.81 -8.52 -2.16
CA LEU A 77 2.19 -8.42 -0.84
C LEU A 77 1.81 -6.98 -0.49
N GLY A 78 2.67 -6.00 -0.73
CA GLY A 78 2.35 -4.59 -0.45
C GLY A 78 1.10 -4.11 -1.20
N LEU A 79 0.94 -4.49 -2.47
CA LEU A 79 -0.25 -4.17 -3.26
C LEU A 79 -1.48 -4.94 -2.81
N LEU A 80 -1.35 -6.23 -2.48
CA LEU A 80 -2.46 -7.02 -1.98
C LEU A 80 -2.94 -6.54 -0.62
N THR A 81 -2.03 -6.17 0.29
CA THR A 81 -2.38 -5.55 1.56
C THR A 81 -3.08 -4.21 1.35
N ALA A 82 -2.59 -3.36 0.45
CA ALA A 82 -3.26 -2.11 0.10
C ALA A 82 -4.68 -2.34 -0.46
N THR A 83 -4.83 -3.35 -1.31
CA THR A 83 -6.12 -3.75 -1.87
C THR A 83 -7.07 -4.23 -0.75
N ALA A 84 -6.59 -5.11 0.12
CA ALA A 84 -7.36 -5.64 1.23
C ALA A 84 -7.83 -4.53 2.18
N VAL A 85 -6.96 -3.58 2.54
CA VAL A 85 -7.31 -2.43 3.37
C VAL A 85 -8.48 -1.64 2.78
N VAL A 86 -8.41 -1.32 1.48
CA VAL A 86 -9.47 -0.54 0.81
C VAL A 86 -10.77 -1.35 0.75
N LEU A 87 -10.72 -2.63 0.38
CA LEU A 87 -11.92 -3.46 0.26
C LEU A 87 -12.56 -3.77 1.62
N ILE A 88 -11.76 -4.00 2.67
CA ILE A 88 -12.24 -4.17 4.04
C ILE A 88 -12.88 -2.87 4.52
N GLY A 89 -12.22 -1.73 4.31
CA GLY A 89 -12.78 -0.42 4.67
C GLY A 89 -14.09 -0.13 3.94
N TYR A 90 -14.16 -0.45 2.64
CA TYR A 90 -15.38 -0.35 1.84
C TYR A 90 -16.48 -1.25 2.41
N TYR A 91 -16.18 -2.50 2.74
CA TYR A 91 -17.14 -3.44 3.33
C TYR A 91 -17.64 -2.98 4.71
N LEU A 92 -16.74 -2.59 5.62
CA LEU A 92 -17.07 -2.15 6.98
C LEU A 92 -17.95 -0.89 7.00
N THR A 93 -17.88 -0.08 5.95
CA THR A 93 -18.70 1.13 5.79
C THR A 93 -19.93 0.89 4.90
N ALA A 94 -20.34 -0.38 4.71
CA ALA A 94 -21.46 -0.79 3.86
C ALA A 94 -21.40 -0.22 2.43
N GLY A 95 -20.19 -0.17 1.88
CA GLY A 95 -19.90 0.43 0.59
C GLY A 95 -19.51 1.91 0.66
N GLY A 96 -19.10 2.42 1.81
CA GLY A 96 -18.65 3.80 2.06
C GLY A 96 -19.72 4.68 2.71
N ILE A 97 -19.28 5.62 3.56
CA ILE A 97 -20.18 6.63 4.16
C ILE A 97 -20.72 7.54 3.04
N VAL A 98 -22.04 7.60 2.93
CA VAL A 98 -22.74 8.50 2.02
C VAL A 98 -23.14 9.73 2.83
N PRO A 99 -22.69 10.94 2.45
CA PRO A 99 -23.06 12.15 3.17
C PRO A 99 -24.58 12.37 3.14
N GLU A 100 -25.18 12.46 4.32
CA GLU A 100 -26.59 12.78 4.54
C GLU A 100 -26.77 14.31 4.48
N ASN A 101 -27.89 14.76 3.90
CA ASN A 101 -28.25 16.18 3.80
C ASN A 101 -27.22 17.07 3.06
N ALA A 102 -26.28 16.46 2.33
CA ALA A 102 -25.32 17.18 1.50
C ALA A 102 -25.92 17.53 0.12
N PRO A 103 -25.46 18.60 -0.54
CA PRO A 103 -25.86 18.91 -1.91
C PRO A 103 -25.61 17.73 -2.85
N GLU A 104 -26.48 17.52 -3.84
CA GLU A 104 -26.38 16.38 -4.77
C GLU A 104 -25.01 16.28 -5.45
N GLY A 105 -24.40 17.42 -5.80
CA GLY A 105 -23.05 17.47 -6.37
C GLY A 105 -21.97 16.90 -5.44
N VAL A 106 -22.09 17.11 -4.13
CA VAL A 106 -21.15 16.58 -3.12
C VAL A 106 -21.34 15.07 -2.96
N VAL A 107 -22.59 14.60 -2.95
CA VAL A 107 -22.91 13.16 -2.89
C VAL A 107 -22.38 12.45 -4.14
N ALA A 108 -22.59 13.02 -5.32
CA ALA A 108 -22.10 12.49 -6.58
C ALA A 108 -20.57 12.45 -6.63
N ALA A 109 -19.90 13.53 -6.21
CA ALA A 109 -18.44 13.59 -6.14
C ALA A 109 -17.87 12.54 -5.17
N THR A 110 -18.43 12.43 -3.97
CA THR A 110 -18.01 11.44 -2.97
C THR A 110 -18.15 10.01 -3.50
N ARG A 111 -19.29 9.72 -4.14
CA ARG A 111 -19.55 8.42 -4.78
C ARG A 111 -18.54 8.12 -5.90
N ALA A 112 -18.23 9.11 -6.74
CA ALA A 112 -17.27 8.97 -7.83
C ALA A 112 -15.84 8.70 -7.31
N VAL A 113 -15.39 9.49 -6.32
CA VAL A 113 -14.07 9.29 -5.68
C VAL A 113 -13.98 7.89 -5.07
N ARG A 114 -15.03 7.45 -4.37
CA ARG A 114 -15.07 6.13 -3.77
C ARG A 114 -14.95 5.01 -4.81
N TRP A 115 -15.72 5.08 -5.90
CA TRP A 115 -15.61 4.12 -7.00
C TRP A 115 -14.22 4.10 -7.61
N LEU A 116 -13.62 5.28 -7.81
CA LEU A 116 -12.26 5.39 -8.31
C LEU A 116 -11.27 4.70 -7.35
N VAL A 117 -11.38 4.93 -6.04
CA VAL A 117 -10.52 4.29 -5.03
C VAL A 117 -10.65 2.76 -5.05
N VAL A 118 -11.88 2.24 -5.15
CA VAL A 118 -12.13 0.79 -5.27
C VAL A 118 -11.55 0.25 -6.57
N ALA A 119 -11.77 0.92 -7.71
CA ALA A 119 -11.23 0.49 -9.00
C ALA A 119 -9.69 0.46 -9.01
N LEU A 120 -9.06 1.49 -8.43
CA LEU A 120 -7.60 1.54 -8.26
C LEU A 120 -7.08 0.43 -7.32
N ALA A 121 -7.81 0.12 -6.25
CA ALA A 121 -7.49 -0.99 -5.37
C ALA A 121 -7.59 -2.34 -6.09
N LEU A 122 -8.63 -2.59 -6.87
CA LEU A 122 -8.77 -3.81 -7.67
C LEU A 122 -7.64 -3.95 -8.70
N LEU A 123 -7.30 -2.85 -9.39
CA LEU A 123 -6.16 -2.82 -10.31
C LEU A 123 -4.84 -3.11 -9.59
N ALA A 124 -4.62 -2.49 -8.42
CA ALA A 124 -3.46 -2.78 -7.57
C ALA A 124 -3.42 -4.25 -7.18
N GLY A 125 -4.57 -4.86 -6.86
CA GLY A 125 -4.71 -6.28 -6.54
C GLY A 125 -4.28 -7.17 -7.70
N VAL A 126 -4.76 -6.90 -8.92
CA VAL A 126 -4.37 -7.63 -10.14
C VAL A 126 -2.85 -7.52 -10.39
N ILE A 127 -2.29 -6.31 -10.27
CA ILE A 127 -0.85 -6.09 -10.40
C ILE A 127 -0.08 -6.83 -9.28
N GLY A 128 -0.63 -6.87 -8.07
CA GLY A 128 -0.07 -7.57 -6.92
C GLY A 128 0.00 -9.08 -7.16
N VAL A 129 -1.08 -9.67 -7.66
CA VAL A 129 -1.14 -11.09 -8.08
C VAL A 129 -0.10 -11.37 -9.16
N ALA A 130 0.01 -10.52 -10.19
CA ALA A 130 1.01 -10.69 -11.24
C ALA A 130 2.45 -10.67 -10.68
N HIS A 131 2.73 -9.82 -9.69
CA HIS A 131 4.01 -9.81 -8.99
C HIS A 131 4.26 -11.10 -8.19
N LEU A 132 3.26 -11.64 -7.49
CA LEU A 132 3.39 -12.90 -6.76
C LEU A 132 3.59 -14.11 -7.69
N ILE A 133 2.87 -14.16 -8.81
CA ILE A 133 3.09 -15.19 -9.84
C ILE A 133 4.49 -15.08 -10.41
N GLY A 134 4.96 -13.87 -10.72
CA GLY A 134 6.33 -13.62 -11.16
C GLY A 134 7.36 -14.04 -10.11
N ALA A 135 7.10 -13.76 -8.83
CA ALA A 135 7.93 -14.18 -7.71
C ALA A 135 8.02 -15.70 -7.64
N ALA A 136 6.88 -16.40 -7.71
CA ALA A 136 6.81 -17.86 -7.69
C ALA A 136 7.56 -18.47 -8.87
N ARG A 137 7.37 -17.97 -10.10
CA ARG A 137 8.11 -18.45 -11.28
C ARG A 137 9.62 -18.28 -11.12
N SER A 138 10.07 -17.21 -10.47
CA SER A 138 11.49 -16.93 -10.24
C SER A 138 12.07 -17.59 -8.97
N ALA A 139 11.26 -18.23 -8.14
CA ALA A 139 11.73 -18.83 -6.90
C ALA A 139 12.46 -20.15 -7.17
N GLU A 140 13.58 -20.36 -6.47
CA GLU A 140 14.45 -21.53 -6.63
C GLU A 140 13.85 -22.78 -5.96
N THR A 141 13.20 -22.62 -4.79
CA THR A 141 12.67 -23.75 -4.02
C THR A 141 11.18 -23.99 -4.27
N ARG A 142 10.77 -25.26 -4.33
CA ARG A 142 9.34 -25.65 -4.46
C ARG A 142 8.49 -25.09 -3.32
N THR A 143 9.04 -25.02 -2.11
CA THR A 143 8.37 -24.45 -0.93
C THR A 143 8.04 -22.97 -1.14
N ALA A 144 9.00 -22.16 -1.59
CA ALA A 144 8.77 -20.76 -1.88
C ALA A 144 7.73 -20.54 -2.99
N ARG A 145 7.75 -21.40 -4.03
CA ARG A 145 6.72 -21.38 -5.09
C ARG A 145 5.33 -21.64 -4.53
N ALA A 146 5.17 -22.72 -3.76
CA ALA A 146 3.90 -23.10 -3.16
C ALA A 146 3.39 -21.98 -2.24
N SER A 147 4.22 -21.46 -1.35
CA SER A 147 3.88 -20.36 -0.44
C SER A 147 3.38 -19.11 -1.16
N LEU A 148 4.06 -18.68 -2.22
CA LEU A 148 3.69 -17.50 -3.00
C LEU A 148 2.40 -17.72 -3.79
N LEU A 149 2.15 -18.94 -4.27
CA LEU A 149 0.88 -19.29 -4.92
C LEU A 149 -0.27 -19.37 -3.91
N LEU A 150 -0.05 -19.91 -2.71
CA LEU A 150 -1.07 -19.94 -1.65
C LEU A 150 -1.49 -18.53 -1.24
N ALA A 151 -0.56 -17.56 -1.23
CA ALA A 151 -0.89 -16.15 -0.99
C ALA A 151 -1.80 -15.52 -2.06
N VAL A 152 -1.92 -16.15 -3.25
CA VAL A 152 -2.87 -15.77 -4.32
C VAL A 152 -4.15 -16.58 -4.25
N VAL A 153 -4.04 -17.89 -4.02
CA VAL A 153 -5.18 -18.82 -4.00
C VAL A 153 -6.07 -18.57 -2.78
N GLY A 154 -5.49 -18.30 -1.61
CA GLY A 154 -6.26 -18.08 -0.38
C GLY A 154 -7.31 -16.98 -0.49
N PRO A 155 -6.94 -15.74 -0.90
CA PRO A 155 -7.92 -14.67 -1.07
C PRO A 155 -9.00 -15.00 -2.10
N LEU A 156 -8.63 -15.67 -3.20
CA LEU A 156 -9.59 -16.12 -4.20
C LEU A 156 -10.60 -17.12 -3.61
N THR A 157 -10.12 -18.08 -2.80
CA THR A 157 -10.97 -19.05 -2.11
C THR A 157 -11.92 -18.37 -1.12
N VAL A 158 -11.45 -17.34 -0.39
CA VAL A 158 -12.32 -16.53 0.48
C VAL A 158 -13.42 -15.87 -0.34
N VAL A 159 -13.06 -15.21 -1.45
CA VAL A 159 -14.02 -14.51 -2.33
C VAL A 159 -15.05 -15.48 -2.92
N LEU A 160 -14.61 -16.65 -3.37
CA LEU A 160 -15.51 -17.69 -3.90
C LEU A 160 -16.42 -18.23 -2.80
N GLY A 161 -15.89 -18.47 -1.60
CA GLY A 161 -16.68 -18.94 -0.45
C GLY A 161 -17.71 -17.94 0.05
N THR A 162 -17.47 -16.64 -0.11
CA THR A 162 -18.39 -15.59 0.35
C THR A 162 -19.40 -15.14 -0.70
N LEU A 163 -19.01 -15.09 -1.97
CA LEU A 163 -19.83 -14.50 -3.03
C LEU A 163 -20.56 -15.52 -3.89
N LEU A 164 -20.11 -16.78 -3.96
CA LEU A 164 -20.74 -17.78 -4.82
C LEU A 164 -21.98 -18.38 -4.13
N PRO A 165 -23.18 -18.23 -4.70
CA PRO A 165 -24.38 -18.84 -4.12
C PRO A 165 -24.24 -20.36 -4.03
N GLY A 166 -24.55 -20.93 -2.87
CA GLY A 166 -24.42 -22.38 -2.62
C GLY A 166 -23.01 -22.85 -2.28
N ALA A 167 -22.03 -21.94 -2.16
CA ALA A 167 -20.72 -22.30 -1.64
C ALA A 167 -20.82 -22.81 -0.19
N PRO A 168 -20.08 -23.88 0.16
CA PRO A 168 -20.10 -24.37 1.53
C PRO A 168 -19.39 -23.38 2.46
N TRP A 169 -19.94 -23.19 3.67
CA TRP A 169 -19.42 -22.24 4.68
C TRP A 169 -17.93 -22.46 5.03
N TRP A 170 -17.46 -23.71 4.97
CA TRP A 170 -16.07 -24.06 5.25
C TRP A 170 -15.10 -23.56 4.17
N LEU A 171 -15.56 -23.23 2.96
CA LEU A 171 -14.70 -22.74 1.87
C LEU A 171 -14.08 -21.39 2.24
N THR A 172 -14.86 -20.50 2.86
CA THR A 172 -14.38 -19.21 3.38
C THR A 172 -13.30 -19.41 4.45
N LEU A 173 -13.54 -20.31 5.41
CA LEU A 173 -12.57 -20.62 6.47
C LEU A 173 -11.29 -21.25 5.90
N LEU A 174 -11.42 -22.18 4.95
CA LEU A 174 -10.29 -22.77 4.25
C LEU A 174 -9.48 -21.69 3.52
N GLY A 175 -10.15 -20.75 2.87
CA GLY A 175 -9.52 -19.57 2.27
C GLY A 175 -8.68 -18.79 3.28
N PHE A 176 -9.22 -18.48 4.47
CA PHE A 176 -8.46 -17.81 5.53
C PHE A 176 -7.24 -18.61 5.99
N VAL A 177 -7.38 -19.92 6.18
CA VAL A 177 -6.24 -20.80 6.55
C VAL A 177 -5.16 -20.76 5.47
N ILE A 178 -5.54 -20.83 4.20
CA ILE A 178 -4.61 -20.74 3.05
C ILE A 178 -3.93 -19.37 3.01
N VAL A 179 -4.66 -18.27 3.24
CA VAL A 179 -4.10 -16.92 3.32
C VAL A 179 -3.06 -16.83 4.43
N LEU A 180 -3.40 -17.27 5.64
CA LEU A 180 -2.52 -17.20 6.81
C LEU A 180 -1.26 -18.05 6.60
N ALA A 181 -1.41 -19.27 6.08
CA ALA A 181 -0.29 -20.13 5.73
C ALA A 181 0.60 -19.50 4.64
N GLY A 182 -0.01 -18.95 3.59
CA GLY A 182 0.69 -18.24 2.50
C GLY A 182 1.41 -16.97 2.97
N LEU A 183 0.82 -16.21 3.89
CA LEU A 183 1.43 -15.02 4.48
C LEU A 183 2.59 -15.39 5.42
N ALA A 184 2.40 -16.34 6.34
CA ALA A 184 3.43 -16.78 7.27
C ALA A 184 4.66 -17.33 6.53
N THR A 185 4.42 -18.20 5.55
CA THR A 185 5.51 -18.77 4.74
C THR A 185 6.06 -17.77 3.74
N GLY A 186 5.25 -16.86 3.19
CA GLY A 186 5.70 -15.75 2.35
C GLY A 186 6.60 -14.76 3.11
N LEU A 187 6.30 -14.46 4.37
CA LEU A 187 7.17 -13.70 5.26
C LEU A 187 8.49 -14.41 5.50
N ALA A 188 8.47 -15.73 5.72
CA ALA A 188 9.68 -16.54 5.84
C ALA A 188 10.52 -16.53 4.54
N VAL A 189 9.89 -16.55 3.36
CA VAL A 189 10.56 -16.42 2.05
C VAL A 189 11.17 -15.03 1.85
N ILE A 190 10.48 -13.98 2.30
CA ILE A 190 10.94 -12.58 2.21
C ILE A 190 12.10 -12.32 3.18
N GLY A 191 12.00 -12.80 4.42
CA GLY A 191 13.06 -12.71 5.41
C GLY A 191 14.28 -13.51 4.94
N GLY A 192 14.04 -14.75 4.54
CA GLY A 192 15.04 -15.67 4.00
C GLY A 192 16.15 -16.01 5.00
N THR A 193 16.83 -17.13 4.77
CA THR A 193 17.91 -17.61 5.66
C THR A 193 19.26 -16.95 5.39
N ARG A 194 19.42 -16.32 4.23
CA ARG A 194 20.65 -15.60 3.86
C ARG A 194 20.55 -14.14 4.28
N PRO A 195 21.39 -13.68 5.23
CA PRO A 195 21.43 -12.29 5.62
C PRO A 195 21.82 -11.46 4.40
N VAL A 196 21.00 -10.46 4.10
CA VAL A 196 21.33 -9.47 3.08
C VAL A 196 21.98 -8.33 3.84
N ALA A 197 23.27 -8.07 3.56
CA ALA A 197 23.94 -6.89 4.10
C ALA A 197 23.20 -5.65 3.58
N LEU A 198 22.39 -5.04 4.45
CA LEU A 198 21.70 -3.80 4.14
C LEU A 198 22.66 -2.67 4.44
N GLU A 199 23.13 -1.98 3.40
CA GLU A 199 23.83 -0.72 3.59
C GLU A 199 22.94 0.23 4.41
N HIS A 200 23.47 0.73 5.52
CA HIS A 200 22.76 1.66 6.39
C HIS A 200 22.56 2.97 5.62
N ARG A 201 21.37 3.12 5.03
CA ARG A 201 21.04 4.35 4.31
C ARG A 201 20.75 5.45 5.30
N VAL A 202 21.55 6.49 5.22
CA VAL A 202 21.36 7.74 5.94
C VAL A 202 20.69 8.73 5.02
N ALA A 203 19.65 9.42 5.51
CA ALA A 203 19.00 10.50 4.77
C ALA A 203 19.30 11.85 5.39
N THR A 204 19.54 12.85 4.54
CA THR A 204 19.80 14.22 5.02
C THR A 204 18.55 14.81 5.66
N ARG A 205 18.73 15.76 6.58
CA ARG A 205 17.60 16.47 7.23
C ARG A 205 16.68 17.11 6.19
N ARG A 206 17.23 17.70 5.11
CA ARG A 206 16.46 18.33 4.03
C ARG A 206 15.50 17.37 3.34
N GLN A 207 15.87 16.09 3.22
CA GLN A 207 15.00 15.06 2.64
C GLN A 207 13.90 14.59 3.60
N ARG A 208 14.18 14.58 4.91
CA ARG A 208 13.26 14.08 5.95
C ARG A 208 12.23 15.12 6.39
N LEU A 209 12.64 16.39 6.45
CA LEU A 209 11.85 17.52 6.93
C LEU A 209 10.46 17.65 6.29
N PRO A 210 10.29 17.63 4.94
CA PRO A 210 8.97 17.81 4.35
C PRO A 210 8.01 16.68 4.72
N VAL A 211 8.50 15.44 4.78
CA VAL A 211 7.68 14.28 5.19
C VAL A 211 7.29 14.37 6.66
N ALA A 212 8.21 14.79 7.53
CA ALA A 212 7.95 14.98 8.95
C ALA A 212 6.86 16.05 9.19
N LEU A 213 7.03 17.22 8.55
CA LEU A 213 6.11 18.35 8.71
C LEU A 213 4.74 18.07 8.09
N ALA A 214 4.70 17.54 6.87
CA ALA A 214 3.44 17.18 6.21
C ALA A 214 2.70 16.08 7.00
N GLY A 215 3.43 15.09 7.53
CA GLY A 215 2.86 14.04 8.35
C GLY A 215 2.30 14.55 9.68
N ALA A 216 3.02 15.44 10.37
CA ALA A 216 2.54 16.08 11.59
C ALA A 216 1.30 16.96 11.33
N ALA A 217 1.34 17.78 10.28
CA ALA A 217 0.22 18.61 9.89
C ALA A 217 -1.02 17.78 9.52
N LEU A 218 -0.84 16.68 8.79
CA LEU A 218 -1.92 15.76 8.44
C LEU A 218 -2.55 15.13 9.68
N MET A 219 -1.74 14.67 10.64
CA MET A 219 -2.27 14.11 11.89
C MET A 219 -3.06 15.15 12.71
N LEU A 220 -2.54 16.37 12.83
CA LEU A 220 -3.25 17.46 13.51
C LEU A 220 -4.57 17.80 12.81
N ALA A 221 -4.57 17.87 11.48
CA ALA A 221 -5.78 18.09 10.72
C ALA A 221 -6.80 16.96 10.93
N VAL A 222 -6.35 15.70 10.94
CA VAL A 222 -7.21 14.53 11.18
C VAL A 222 -7.81 14.55 12.58
N THR A 223 -7.04 14.87 13.62
CA THR A 223 -7.55 14.88 15.00
C THR A 223 -8.46 16.07 15.27
N VAL A 224 -8.17 17.24 14.71
CA VAL A 224 -9.04 18.43 14.81
C VAL A 224 -10.33 18.22 14.03
N LEU A 225 -10.24 17.90 12.73
CA LEU A 225 -11.43 17.68 11.89
C LEU A 225 -12.24 16.50 12.40
N GLY A 226 -11.59 15.44 12.85
CA GLY A 226 -12.27 14.33 13.50
C GLY A 226 -13.03 14.82 14.74
N THR A 227 -12.39 15.50 15.68
CA THR A 227 -13.07 15.95 16.91
C THR A 227 -14.30 16.80 16.60
N ILE A 228 -14.16 17.79 15.70
CA ILE A 228 -15.28 18.64 15.29
C ILE A 228 -16.36 17.84 14.58
N ASP A 229 -15.97 16.95 13.68
CA ASP A 229 -16.91 16.08 12.98
C ASP A 229 -17.71 15.20 13.95
N LEU A 230 -17.04 14.64 14.96
CA LEU A 230 -17.66 13.70 15.91
C LEU A 230 -18.69 14.40 16.80
N LEU A 231 -18.35 15.60 17.29
CA LEU A 231 -19.11 16.31 18.31
C LEU A 231 -20.08 17.35 17.73
N VAL A 232 -19.92 17.73 16.46
CA VAL A 232 -20.66 18.86 15.87
C VAL A 232 -21.26 18.48 14.53
N TRP A 233 -20.43 18.22 13.50
CA TRP A 233 -20.95 18.09 12.15
C TRP A 233 -21.73 16.81 11.90
N ASN A 234 -21.32 15.69 12.50
CA ASN A 234 -22.02 14.42 12.36
C ASN A 234 -23.39 14.46 13.07
N PRO A 235 -23.53 14.93 14.32
CA PRO A 235 -24.84 15.13 14.94
C PRO A 235 -25.77 16.04 14.12
N LEU A 236 -25.27 17.18 13.62
CA LEU A 236 -26.05 18.10 12.79
C LEU A 236 -26.44 17.50 11.43
N ALA A 237 -25.57 16.66 10.85
CA ALA A 237 -25.88 15.95 9.62
C ALA A 237 -26.96 14.87 9.83
N LYS A 238 -26.99 14.22 10.99
CA LYS A 238 -27.97 13.18 11.34
C LYS A 238 -29.34 13.72 11.68
N VAL A 239 -29.41 14.88 12.30
CA VAL A 239 -30.67 15.49 12.76
C VAL A 239 -30.82 16.88 12.14
N PRO A 240 -31.08 16.96 10.82
CA PRO A 240 -31.15 18.23 10.12
C PRO A 240 -32.27 19.11 10.69
N GLY A 241 -32.03 20.43 10.75
CA GLY A 241 -33.01 21.41 11.22
C GLY A 241 -33.14 21.50 12.75
N THR A 242 -32.34 20.75 13.51
CA THR A 242 -32.32 20.84 14.98
C THR A 242 -31.01 21.49 15.45
N GLU A 243 -31.10 22.40 16.41
CA GLU A 243 -29.90 23.00 17.02
C GLU A 243 -29.11 21.95 17.82
N LEU A 244 -27.78 22.06 17.81
CA LEU A 244 -26.89 21.09 18.47
C LEU A 244 -27.16 20.95 19.97
N SER A 245 -27.48 22.05 20.65
CA SER A 245 -27.85 22.07 22.07
C SER A 245 -29.11 21.24 22.33
N THR A 246 -30.13 21.40 21.49
CA THR A 246 -31.37 20.62 21.55
C THR A 246 -31.13 19.15 21.27
N ILE A 247 -30.25 18.81 20.31
CA ILE A 247 -29.86 17.41 20.04
C ILE A 247 -29.32 16.77 21.33
N TYR A 248 -28.31 17.40 21.95
CA TYR A 248 -27.72 16.86 23.18
C TYR A 248 -28.68 16.84 24.37
N ALA A 249 -29.55 17.85 24.51
CA ALA A 249 -30.56 17.87 25.57
C ALA A 249 -31.55 16.70 25.43
N LEU A 250 -32.04 16.45 24.22
CA LEU A 250 -32.95 15.34 23.95
C LEU A 250 -32.28 13.97 24.14
N MET A 251 -31.01 13.82 23.77
CA MET A 251 -30.25 12.59 24.04
C MET A 251 -30.08 12.36 25.55
N ALA A 252 -29.80 13.42 26.31
CA ALA A 252 -29.69 13.33 27.76
C ALA A 252 -31.04 12.97 28.42
N GLU A 253 -32.14 13.55 27.92
CA GLU A 253 -33.49 13.32 28.45
C GLU A 253 -34.02 11.92 28.13
N ARG A 254 -33.85 11.45 26.89
CA ARG A 254 -34.51 10.22 26.39
C ARG A 254 -33.66 8.96 26.56
N ASP A 255 -32.35 9.08 26.44
CA ASP A 255 -31.40 7.96 26.42
C ASP A 255 -30.40 8.01 27.59
N GLY A 256 -30.50 9.03 28.45
CA GLY A 256 -29.58 9.23 29.57
C GLY A 256 -28.15 9.54 29.12
N PHE A 257 -27.97 10.01 27.89
CA PHE A 257 -26.65 10.30 27.32
C PHE A 257 -25.92 11.37 28.13
N SER A 258 -24.66 11.10 28.47
CA SER A 258 -23.75 12.08 29.04
C SER A 258 -22.66 12.42 28.04
N LEU A 259 -22.49 13.71 27.76
CA LEU A 259 -21.42 14.20 26.88
C LEU A 259 -20.03 14.01 27.52
N GLN A 260 -19.94 13.98 28.85
CA GLN A 260 -18.66 13.98 29.56
C GLN A 260 -17.80 12.74 29.26
N PRO A 261 -18.30 11.49 29.34
CA PRO A 261 -17.55 10.31 28.91
C PRO A 261 -17.07 10.38 27.45
N THR A 262 -17.90 10.88 26.53
CA THR A 262 -17.55 11.03 25.11
C THR A 262 -16.41 12.03 24.92
N LEU A 263 -16.43 13.16 25.65
CA LEU A 263 -15.33 14.13 25.63
C LEU A 263 -14.03 13.50 26.16
N VAL A 264 -14.09 12.74 27.26
CA VAL A 264 -12.91 12.05 27.82
C VAL A 264 -12.33 11.06 26.82
N LEU A 265 -13.14 10.20 26.20
CA LEU A 265 -12.69 9.25 25.17
C LEU A 265 -12.12 9.97 23.95
N THR A 266 -12.70 11.11 23.57
CA THR A 266 -12.21 11.93 22.46
C THR A 266 -10.84 12.54 22.78
N VAL A 267 -10.65 13.07 23.99
CA VAL A 267 -9.34 13.59 24.44
C VAL A 267 -8.30 12.47 24.47
N ILE A 268 -8.64 11.29 25.00
CA ILE A 268 -7.75 10.13 25.00
C ILE A 268 -7.34 9.77 23.57
N TRP A 269 -8.30 9.70 22.64
CA TRP A 269 -8.03 9.43 21.23
C TRP A 269 -7.11 10.48 20.60
N VAL A 270 -7.39 11.77 20.79
CA VAL A 270 -6.57 12.87 20.27
C VAL A 270 -5.14 12.78 20.80
N VAL A 271 -4.96 12.63 22.12
CA VAL A 271 -3.64 12.60 22.76
C VAL A 271 -2.86 11.36 22.32
N PHE A 272 -3.51 10.19 22.33
CA PHE A 272 -2.89 8.92 21.99
C PHE A 272 -2.34 8.88 20.56
N TRP A 273 -3.03 9.51 19.60
CA TRP A 273 -2.57 9.53 18.21
C TRP A 273 -1.67 10.71 17.89
N THR A 274 -1.92 11.88 18.47
CA THR A 274 -1.14 13.09 18.17
C THR A 274 0.25 13.02 18.79
N VAL A 275 0.37 12.68 20.08
CA VAL A 275 1.66 12.75 20.80
C VAL A 275 2.72 11.84 20.17
N PRO A 276 2.49 10.53 19.96
CA PRO A 276 3.51 9.67 19.38
C PRO A 276 3.83 10.03 17.92
N THR A 277 2.86 10.57 17.17
CA THR A 277 3.10 11.02 15.79
C THR A 277 4.01 12.24 15.76
N LEU A 278 3.78 13.20 16.66
CA LEU A 278 4.64 14.37 16.80
C LEU A 278 6.04 13.97 17.27
N LEU A 279 6.18 12.98 18.15
CA LEU A 279 7.48 12.43 18.54
C LEU A 279 8.22 11.82 17.34
N VAL A 280 7.54 10.99 16.53
CA VAL A 280 8.12 10.43 15.30
C VAL A 280 8.51 11.52 14.30
N ALA A 281 7.68 12.54 14.12
CA ALA A 281 7.99 13.70 13.28
C ALA A 281 9.19 14.49 13.81
N ALA A 282 9.25 14.75 15.13
CA ALA A 282 10.36 15.43 15.78
C ALA A 282 11.68 14.68 15.61
N MET A 283 11.67 13.34 15.75
CA MET A 283 12.82 12.49 15.41
C MET A 283 13.21 12.64 13.93
N GLY A 284 12.22 12.71 13.02
CA GLY A 284 12.45 12.97 11.60
C GLY A 284 13.16 14.31 11.32
N VAL A 285 12.93 15.33 12.15
CA VAL A 285 13.56 16.66 12.07
C VAL A 285 14.93 16.69 12.77
N HIS A 286 15.15 15.83 13.76
CA HIS A 286 16.36 15.82 14.57
C HIS A 286 17.61 15.44 13.76
N ARG A 287 18.73 16.09 14.06
CA ARG A 287 19.98 16.01 13.30
C ARG A 287 20.60 14.60 13.34
N SER A 288 20.54 13.93 14.49
CA SER A 288 21.14 12.61 14.72
C SER A 288 20.34 11.43 14.15
N SER A 289 19.08 11.62 13.74
CA SER A 289 18.20 10.52 13.36
C SER A 289 18.33 10.11 11.89
N GLY A 290 19.55 10.10 11.35
CA GLY A 290 19.83 9.83 9.94
C GLY A 290 19.31 8.48 9.43
N ALA A 291 19.08 7.51 10.32
CA ALA A 291 18.52 6.19 10.02
C ALA A 291 17.01 6.20 9.65
N LEU A 292 16.28 7.27 10.00
CA LEU A 292 14.86 7.44 9.65
C LEU A 292 14.73 8.02 8.23
N THR A 293 14.93 7.18 7.23
CA THR A 293 14.73 7.61 5.82
C THR A 293 13.31 8.17 5.61
N PRO A 294 13.09 9.10 4.66
CA PRO A 294 11.78 9.70 4.38
C PRO A 294 10.69 8.65 4.14
N ARG A 295 11.04 7.56 3.46
CA ARG A 295 10.14 6.42 3.24
C ARG A 295 9.72 5.73 4.54
N ARG A 296 10.67 5.45 5.46
CA ARG A 296 10.35 4.85 6.77
C ARG A 296 9.44 5.79 7.58
N LEU A 297 9.75 7.07 7.55
CA LEU A 297 8.95 8.10 8.22
C LEU A 297 7.53 8.14 7.66
N ALA A 298 7.37 8.16 6.33
CA ALA A 298 6.07 8.12 5.67
C ALA A 298 5.28 6.85 6.01
N ILE A 299 5.92 5.67 6.00
CA ILE A 299 5.25 4.41 6.38
C ILE A 299 4.69 4.51 7.80
N VAL A 300 5.49 4.95 8.77
CA VAL A 300 5.06 5.04 10.17
C VAL A 300 3.94 6.06 10.31
N ILE A 301 4.13 7.29 9.84
CA ILE A 301 3.12 8.35 10.01
C ILE A 301 1.81 8.02 9.29
N LEU A 302 1.86 7.53 8.05
CA LEU A 302 0.64 7.16 7.32
C LEU A 302 -0.08 5.97 7.98
N SER A 303 0.66 5.02 8.56
CA SER A 303 0.05 3.93 9.36
C SER A 303 -0.65 4.48 10.59
N MET A 304 -0.05 5.47 11.27
CA MET A 304 -0.66 6.12 12.43
C MET A 304 -1.88 6.96 12.05
N VAL A 305 -1.84 7.68 10.93
CA VAL A 305 -3.00 8.43 10.39
C VAL A 305 -4.16 7.48 10.07
N GLY A 306 -3.87 6.40 9.33
CA GLY A 306 -4.88 5.38 9.02
C GLY A 306 -5.48 4.78 10.29
N ALA A 307 -4.64 4.45 11.28
CA ALA A 307 -5.07 3.87 12.53
C ALA A 307 -5.87 4.86 13.40
N ALA A 308 -5.49 6.13 13.44
CA ALA A 308 -6.25 7.17 14.14
C ALA A 308 -7.67 7.30 13.57
N ILE A 309 -7.80 7.34 12.25
CA ILE A 309 -9.10 7.42 11.56
C ILE A 309 -9.91 6.14 11.78
N PHE A 310 -9.28 4.96 11.70
CA PHE A 310 -9.99 3.71 12.00
C PHE A 310 -10.47 3.66 13.46
N CYS A 311 -9.60 4.00 14.41
CA CYS A 311 -9.93 3.95 15.83
C CYS A 311 -10.90 5.04 16.29
N ARG A 312 -11.08 6.09 15.49
CA ARG A 312 -12.15 7.09 15.67
C ARG A 312 -13.53 6.42 15.82
N PHE A 313 -13.76 5.34 15.06
CA PHE A 313 -15.01 4.57 15.12
C PHE A 313 -15.39 4.20 16.56
N PHE A 314 -14.42 3.72 17.35
CA PHE A 314 -14.68 3.33 18.75
C PHE A 314 -15.02 4.51 19.64
N THR A 315 -14.40 5.67 19.41
CA THR A 315 -14.71 6.91 20.11
C THR A 315 -16.11 7.43 19.75
N GLY A 316 -16.51 7.29 18.48
CA GLY A 316 -17.80 7.76 17.97
C GLY A 316 -18.96 6.82 18.21
N PHE A 317 -18.69 5.55 18.54
CA PHE A 317 -19.73 4.52 18.63
C PHE A 317 -20.84 4.88 19.63
N GLY A 318 -20.47 5.31 20.84
CA GLY A 318 -21.45 5.63 21.89
C GLY A 318 -22.36 6.82 21.53
N ILE A 319 -21.79 7.91 21.02
CA ILE A 319 -22.58 9.07 20.58
C ILE A 319 -23.43 8.75 19.35
N GLY A 320 -22.92 7.93 18.42
CA GLY A 320 -23.67 7.48 17.24
C GLY A 320 -24.89 6.64 17.61
N MET A 321 -24.72 5.66 18.49
CA MET A 321 -25.84 4.83 18.98
C MET A 321 -26.88 5.68 19.71
N SER A 322 -26.47 6.60 20.57
CA SER A 322 -27.41 7.46 21.30
C SER A 322 -28.22 8.38 20.36
N ILE A 323 -27.61 8.90 19.29
CA ILE A 323 -28.34 9.64 18.24
C ILE A 323 -29.34 8.72 17.52
N ALA A 324 -28.93 7.50 17.19
CA ALA A 324 -29.78 6.50 16.54
C ALA A 324 -31.03 6.20 17.38
N ASP A 325 -30.83 5.93 18.67
CA ASP A 325 -31.89 5.55 19.60
C ASP A 325 -32.82 6.73 19.92
N THR A 326 -32.26 7.95 20.05
CA THR A 326 -33.04 9.17 20.37
C THR A 326 -33.90 9.67 19.20
N PHE A 327 -33.38 9.57 17.97
CA PHE A 327 -33.98 10.18 16.78
C PHE A 327 -34.44 9.16 15.72
N SER A 328 -34.38 7.86 16.01
CA SER A 328 -34.72 6.79 15.07
C SER A 328 -33.92 6.88 13.75
N THR A 329 -32.64 7.22 13.86
CA THR A 329 -31.70 7.29 12.72
C THR A 329 -30.75 6.08 12.73
N SER A 330 -29.78 6.03 11.83
CA SER A 330 -28.69 5.03 11.91
C SER A 330 -27.53 5.55 12.74
N GLY A 331 -26.89 4.68 13.52
CA GLY A 331 -25.75 5.05 14.37
C GLY A 331 -24.41 5.21 13.64
N GLY A 332 -24.39 4.99 12.32
CA GLY A 332 -23.20 5.22 11.49
C GLY A 332 -22.97 6.70 11.20
N ASP A 333 -21.81 7.07 10.67
CA ASP A 333 -21.55 8.45 10.29
C ASP A 333 -22.39 8.90 9.08
N GLY A 334 -22.79 10.17 9.05
CA GLY A 334 -23.57 10.80 7.98
C GLY A 334 -22.95 12.09 7.44
N SER A 335 -21.86 12.61 8.00
CA SER A 335 -21.27 13.88 7.55
C SER A 335 -20.39 13.73 6.30
N VAL A 336 -20.24 14.83 5.54
CA VAL A 336 -19.27 14.92 4.42
C VAL A 336 -17.83 14.69 4.90
N VAL A 337 -17.49 15.19 6.10
CA VAL A 337 -16.15 15.06 6.66
C VAL A 337 -15.90 13.61 7.08
N SER A 338 -16.89 12.92 7.64
CA SER A 338 -16.77 11.49 7.96
C SER A 338 -16.53 10.65 6.70
N ALA A 339 -17.24 10.97 5.61
CA ALA A 339 -17.01 10.33 4.32
C ALA A 339 -15.58 10.57 3.81
N ALA A 340 -15.11 11.82 3.84
CA ALA A 340 -13.75 12.17 3.42
C ALA A 340 -12.68 11.50 4.29
N LEU A 341 -12.83 11.53 5.61
CA LEU A 341 -11.88 10.91 6.54
C LEU A 341 -11.78 9.41 6.30
N SER A 342 -12.89 8.71 6.06
CA SER A 342 -12.85 7.26 5.77
C SER A 342 -11.98 6.93 4.56
N ILE A 343 -12.06 7.73 3.48
CA ILE A 343 -11.24 7.58 2.28
C ILE A 343 -9.78 7.89 2.61
N VAL A 344 -9.50 8.97 3.34
CA VAL A 344 -8.14 9.34 3.76
C VAL A 344 -7.49 8.24 4.61
N GLY A 345 -8.25 7.63 5.53
CA GLY A 345 -7.75 6.53 6.37
C GLY A 345 -7.36 5.30 5.55
N GLN A 346 -8.23 4.88 4.62
CA GLN A 346 -7.95 3.76 3.70
C GLN A 346 -6.74 4.04 2.81
N LEU A 347 -6.67 5.23 2.21
CA LEU A 347 -5.55 5.63 1.36
C LEU A 347 -4.24 5.73 2.14
N SER A 348 -4.27 6.16 3.40
CA SER A 348 -3.07 6.25 4.25
C SER A 348 -2.50 4.86 4.53
N PHE A 349 -3.33 3.90 4.94
CA PHE A 349 -2.90 2.52 5.12
C PHE A 349 -2.43 1.86 3.81
N ALA A 350 -3.17 2.07 2.71
CA ALA A 350 -2.80 1.55 1.40
C ALA A 350 -1.44 2.10 0.94
N ALA A 351 -1.21 3.41 1.10
CA ALA A 351 0.06 4.05 0.77
C ALA A 351 1.20 3.51 1.65
N ALA A 352 0.98 3.32 2.96
CA ALA A 352 1.97 2.73 3.85
C ALA A 352 2.34 1.29 3.42
N ALA A 353 1.37 0.46 3.05
CA ALA A 353 1.59 -0.90 2.57
C ALA A 353 2.35 -0.94 1.24
N ILE A 354 1.99 -0.10 0.28
CA ILE A 354 2.70 0.02 -1.01
C ILE A 354 4.14 0.49 -0.77
N LEU A 355 4.33 1.52 0.06
CA LEU A 355 5.65 2.01 0.41
C LEU A 355 6.46 0.88 1.04
N LEU A 356 5.92 0.09 1.97
CA LEU A 356 6.61 -1.05 2.58
C LEU A 356 7.04 -2.11 1.54
N GLY A 357 6.19 -2.40 0.56
CA GLY A 357 6.47 -3.30 -0.56
C GLY A 357 7.57 -2.80 -1.50
N TRP A 358 7.61 -1.50 -1.78
CA TRP A 358 8.58 -0.84 -2.66
C TRP A 358 9.91 -0.48 -1.97
N ALA A 359 10.59 -1.47 -1.40
CA ALA A 359 11.95 -1.19 -0.93
C ALA A 359 12.91 -0.87 -2.07
N PRO A 360 13.81 0.12 -1.85
CA PRO A 360 14.91 0.34 -2.76
C PRO A 360 15.76 -0.92 -2.89
N ARG A 361 16.38 -1.07 -4.06
CA ARG A 361 17.29 -2.19 -4.35
C ARG A 361 18.47 -2.16 -3.38
N VAL A 362 18.89 -3.34 -2.94
CA VAL A 362 20.11 -3.49 -2.14
C VAL A 362 21.28 -3.35 -3.10
N VAL A 363 22.20 -2.42 -2.81
CA VAL A 363 23.48 -2.36 -3.54
C VAL A 363 24.33 -3.48 -2.96
N VAL A 364 24.56 -4.52 -3.76
CA VAL A 364 25.48 -5.59 -3.38
C VAL A 364 26.86 -5.12 -3.80
N ARG A 365 27.73 -4.76 -2.84
CA ARG A 365 29.15 -4.59 -3.14
C ARG A 365 29.77 -5.98 -3.35
N PRO A 366 30.66 -6.16 -4.34
CA PRO A 366 31.54 -7.33 -4.36
C PRO A 366 32.27 -7.41 -3.02
N ALA A 367 32.30 -8.58 -2.39
CA ALA A 367 33.14 -8.76 -1.22
C ALA A 367 34.60 -8.57 -1.67
N GLU A 368 35.32 -7.60 -1.10
CA GLU A 368 36.76 -7.38 -1.36
C GLU A 368 37.63 -8.59 -0.92
N SER A 369 37.04 -9.60 -0.29
CA SER A 369 37.73 -10.78 0.24
C SER A 369 37.82 -11.94 -0.77
N ALA A 370 38.28 -11.67 -2.00
CA ALA A 370 38.67 -12.72 -2.96
C ALA A 370 39.93 -12.38 -3.77
N VAL A 371 40.73 -11.42 -3.31
CA VAL A 371 42.06 -11.10 -3.87
C VAL A 371 43.18 -11.32 -2.83
N ALA A 372 42.84 -11.80 -1.63
CA ALA A 372 43.79 -12.18 -0.60
C ALA A 372 43.44 -13.58 -0.06
N ALA A 373 43.71 -14.61 -0.86
CA ALA A 373 43.91 -15.97 -0.41
C ALA A 373 44.88 -16.66 -1.38
#